data_AF-A0A7N5JXJ5-F1
#
_entry.id   AF-A0A7N5JXJ5-F1
#
_cell.length_a   1.000
_cell.length_b   1.000
_cell.length_c   1.000
_cell.angle_alpha   90.00
_cell.angle_beta   90.00
_cell.angle_gamma   90.00
#
_symmetry.space_group_name_H-M   'P 1'
#
loop_
_entity.id
_entity.type
_entity.pdbx_description
1 polymer ?
#
loop_
_entity_poly.entity_id
_entity_poly.type
_entity_poly.pdbx_seq_one_letter_code
_entity_poly.pdbx_strand_id
1 'polypeptide(L)'
;MNFACYSPRVHYAFLVRVQRESQESAFRVYEVKIKEPLQFTTDSRIAVEQIRRFVVRAACKTRLAAGKEYLLMGRDGETRDSNDRPQYLLDKNSWIEELPDSRRCKATQYRNTCGQLESFTTSFGINGCRI
;
A
#
# COMPACT_ATOMS: atom_id res chain seq x y z
N MET A 1 -13.05 -3.41 7.48
CA MET A 1 -13.47 -2.16 6.81
C MET A 1 -13.29 -0.88 7.64
N ASN A 2 -13.26 -0.93 8.98
CA ASN A 2 -13.17 0.28 9.83
C ASN A 2 -12.05 1.26 9.46
N PHE A 3 -10.80 0.78 9.35
CA PHE A 3 -9.66 1.63 8.99
C PHE A 3 -9.80 2.25 7.59
N ALA A 4 -10.21 1.43 6.61
CA ALA A 4 -10.34 1.84 5.22
C ALA A 4 -11.42 2.92 5.03
N CYS A 5 -12.59 2.78 5.68
CA CYS A 5 -13.76 3.58 5.34
C CYS A 5 -14.20 4.63 6.36
N TYR A 6 -13.85 4.47 7.63
CA TYR A 6 -14.43 5.32 8.68
C TYR A 6 -13.38 6.20 9.37
N SER A 7 -12.31 5.60 9.87
CA SER A 7 -11.24 6.34 10.55
C SER A 7 -9.92 5.61 10.37
N PRO A 8 -8.92 6.19 9.67
CA PRO A 8 -8.85 7.57 9.19
C PRO A 8 -9.60 7.88 7.88
N ARG A 9 -10.24 6.88 7.24
CA ARG A 9 -10.73 6.90 5.86
C ARG A 9 -9.59 7.10 4.86
N VAL A 10 -9.25 6.03 4.15
CA VAL A 10 -8.12 6.02 3.23
C VAL A 10 -8.52 6.64 1.89
N HIS A 11 -7.62 7.40 1.28
CA HIS A 11 -7.77 7.94 -0.08
C HIS A 11 -7.20 6.98 -1.13
N TYR A 12 -6.25 6.14 -0.73
CA TYR A 12 -5.64 5.12 -1.57
C TYR A 12 -5.54 3.77 -0.85
N ALA A 13 -5.57 2.70 -1.63
CA ALA A 13 -5.22 1.35 -1.22
C ALA A 13 -4.67 0.56 -2.41
N PHE A 14 -3.48 0.01 -2.24
CA PHE A 14 -2.76 -0.71 -3.28
C PHE A 14 -2.17 -2.01 -2.75
N LEU A 15 -2.30 -3.07 -3.53
CA LEU A 15 -1.39 -4.20 -3.44
C LEU A 15 -0.14 -3.84 -4.26
N VAL A 16 1.04 -3.97 -3.66
CA VAL A 16 2.29 -3.55 -4.28
C VAL A 16 3.40 -4.57 -4.05
N ARG A 17 4.43 -4.50 -4.90
CA ARG A 17 5.71 -5.18 -4.68
C ARG A 17 6.82 -4.14 -4.57
N VAL A 18 7.61 -4.20 -3.50
CA VAL A 18 8.75 -3.29 -3.29
C VAL A 18 9.87 -3.69 -4.25
N GLN A 19 10.34 -2.75 -5.06
CA GLN A 19 11.45 -2.96 -5.98
C GLN A 19 12.78 -2.60 -5.32
N ARG A 20 12.87 -1.40 -4.78
CA ARG A 20 14.08 -0.91 -4.11
C ARG A 20 13.78 0.09 -3.01
N GLU A 21 14.70 0.17 -2.07
CA GLU A 21 14.80 1.21 -1.05
C GLU A 21 15.98 2.12 -1.41
N SER A 22 15.80 3.43 -1.27
CA SER A 22 16.87 4.43 -1.29
C SER A 22 16.70 5.41 -0.14
N GLN A 23 17.77 6.11 0.21
CA GLN A 23 17.73 7.21 1.16
C GLN A 23 17.86 8.53 0.44
N GLU A 24 16.96 9.47 0.74
CA GLU A 24 16.96 10.83 0.20
C GLU A 24 16.78 11.81 1.36
N SER A 25 17.84 12.54 1.70
CA SER A 25 17.89 13.45 2.86
C SER A 25 17.42 12.75 4.16
N ALA A 26 16.35 13.25 4.79
CA ALA A 26 15.79 12.71 6.03
C ALA A 26 14.73 11.62 5.81
N PHE A 27 14.59 11.09 4.59
CA PHE A 27 13.58 10.12 4.21
C PHE A 27 14.18 8.85 3.62
N ARG A 28 13.52 7.72 3.88
CA ARG A 28 13.66 6.52 3.05
C ARG A 28 12.56 6.53 2.01
N VAL A 29 12.95 6.24 0.78
CA VAL A 29 12.09 6.19 -0.39
C VAL A 29 12.02 4.74 -0.87
N TYR A 30 10.82 4.25 -1.07
CA TYR A 30 10.55 2.96 -1.66
C TYR A 30 9.96 3.18 -3.04
N GLU A 31 10.62 2.61 -4.05
CA GLU A 31 9.98 2.42 -5.35
C GLU A 31 9.22 1.11 -5.31
N VAL A 32 7.92 1.19 -5.54
CA VAL A 32 7.02 0.05 -5.51
C VAL A 32 6.35 -0.10 -6.85
N LYS A 33 6.16 -1.35 -7.27
CA LYS A 33 5.38 -1.73 -8.44
C LYS A 33 3.95 -2.00 -8.01
N ILE A 34 2.99 -1.32 -8.63
CA ILE A 34 1.56 -1.54 -8.37
C ILE A 34 1.16 -2.91 -8.93
N LYS A 35 0.68 -3.78 -8.05
CA LYS A 35 0.11 -5.09 -8.42
C LYS A 35 -1.38 -4.94 -8.70
N GLU A 36 -2.08 -4.24 -7.82
CA GLU A 36 -3.51 -4.02 -7.95
C GLU A 36 -3.91 -2.70 -7.29
N PRO A 37 -4.54 -1.78 -8.04
CA PRO A 37 -5.14 -0.58 -7.47
C PRO A 37 -6.55 -0.85 -6.94
N LEU A 38 -6.71 -0.95 -5.62
CA LEU A 38 -8.00 -1.25 -4.98
C LEU A 38 -8.86 0.01 -4.80
N GLN A 39 -8.25 1.13 -4.42
CA GLN A 39 -8.90 2.43 -4.23
C GLN A 39 -7.89 3.53 -4.51
N PHE A 40 -8.30 4.62 -5.16
CA PHE A 40 -7.47 5.80 -5.39
C PHE A 40 -8.33 7.03 -5.63
N THR A 41 -7.83 8.21 -5.23
CA THR A 41 -8.53 9.48 -5.39
C THR A 41 -7.72 10.45 -6.26
N THR A 42 -6.50 10.79 -5.85
CA THR A 42 -5.68 11.82 -6.53
C THR A 42 -4.96 11.30 -7.78
N ASP A 43 -4.56 10.02 -7.79
CA ASP A 43 -3.77 9.44 -8.88
C ASP A 43 -4.67 8.80 -9.95
N SER A 44 -5.30 9.63 -10.77
CA SER A 44 -6.24 9.18 -11.81
C SER A 44 -5.62 8.34 -12.92
N ARG A 45 -4.28 8.30 -13.02
CA ARG A 45 -3.54 7.54 -14.05
C ARG A 45 -2.83 6.30 -13.47
N ILE A 46 -3.11 5.94 -12.22
CA ILE A 46 -2.55 4.75 -11.58
C ILE A 46 -3.00 3.50 -12.35
N ALA A 47 -2.06 2.60 -12.62
CA ALA A 47 -2.34 1.33 -13.29
C ALA A 47 -1.39 0.23 -12.81
N VAL A 48 -1.79 -1.00 -13.07
CA VAL A 48 -0.98 -2.20 -12.80
C VAL A 48 0.39 -2.09 -13.51
N GLU A 49 1.42 -2.65 -12.88
CA GLU A 49 2.83 -2.60 -13.28
C GLU A 49 3.52 -1.22 -13.22
N GLN A 50 2.79 -0.13 -12.96
CA GLN A 50 3.43 1.19 -12.81
C GLN A 50 4.26 1.28 -11.52
N ILE A 51 5.29 2.13 -11.56
CA ILE A 51 6.10 2.45 -10.38
C ILE A 51 5.55 3.70 -9.69
N ARG A 52 5.47 3.65 -8.36
CA ARG A 52 5.20 4.80 -7.49
C ARG A 52 6.19 4.88 -6.34
N ARG A 53 6.36 6.10 -5.82
CA ARG A 53 7.26 6.40 -4.71
C ARG A 53 6.47 6.50 -3.42
N PHE A 54 6.84 5.67 -2.45
CA PHE A 54 6.39 5.76 -1.07
C PHE A 54 7.54 6.27 -0.22
N VAL A 55 7.27 7.21 0.69
CA VAL A 55 8.31 7.80 1.54
C VAL A 55 7.95 7.65 3.00
N VAL A 56 8.97 7.44 3.82
CA VAL A 56 8.85 7.41 5.28
C VAL A 56 10.01 8.20 5.87
N ARG A 57 9.81 8.87 7.01
CA ARG A 57 10.94 9.50 7.71
C ARG A 57 11.98 8.43 8.06
N ALA A 58 13.25 8.74 7.83
CA ALA A 58 14.37 7.82 8.12
C ALA A 58 14.42 7.46 9.61
N ALA A 59 14.00 8.38 10.49
CA ALA A 59 13.92 8.16 11.93
C ALA A 59 12.84 7.16 12.38
N CYS A 60 11.85 6.82 11.54
CA CYS A 60 10.85 5.80 11.87
C CYS A 60 11.49 4.40 11.89
N LYS A 61 10.97 3.46 12.66
CA LYS A 61 11.47 2.07 12.64
C LYS A 61 10.92 1.25 11.47
N THR A 62 9.77 1.65 10.92
CA THR A 62 9.10 1.00 9.81
C THR A 62 10.03 0.83 8.61
N ARG A 63 10.15 -0.41 8.12
CA ARG A 63 10.96 -0.73 6.94
C ARG A 63 10.24 -1.75 6.08
N LEU A 64 10.23 -1.52 4.77
CA LEU A 64 9.64 -2.43 3.79
C LEU A 64 10.78 -3.18 3.11
N ALA A 65 10.66 -4.50 2.99
CA ALA A 65 11.70 -5.33 2.41
C ALA A 65 11.60 -5.38 0.89
N ALA A 66 12.73 -5.20 0.20
CA ALA A 66 12.80 -5.35 -1.26
C ALA A 66 12.38 -6.78 -1.70
N GLY A 67 11.63 -6.86 -2.80
CA GLY A 67 11.09 -8.11 -3.33
C GLY A 67 9.85 -8.65 -2.63
N LYS A 68 9.44 -8.08 -1.48
CA LYS A 68 8.23 -8.45 -0.76
C LYS A 68 7.01 -7.68 -1.27
N GLU A 69 5.84 -8.26 -1.04
CA GLU A 69 4.56 -7.70 -1.41
C GLU A 69 3.81 -7.18 -0.18
N TYR A 70 3.11 -6.06 -0.33
CA TYR A 70 2.43 -5.37 0.76
C TYR A 70 1.06 -4.88 0.33
N LEU A 71 0.13 -4.85 1.27
CA LEU A 71 -1.04 -3.98 1.22
C LEU A 71 -0.65 -2.63 1.85
N LEU A 72 -0.67 -1.57 1.03
CA LEU A 72 -0.42 -0.20 1.46
C LEU A 72 -1.71 0.61 1.33
N MET A 73 -2.18 1.17 2.44
CA MET A 73 -3.32 2.09 2.44
C MET A 73 -2.99 3.36 3.22
N GLY A 74 -3.63 4.46 2.88
CA GLY A 74 -3.39 5.73 3.56
C GLY A 74 -4.13 6.89 2.90
N ARG A 75 -3.66 8.10 3.19
CA ARG A 75 -4.24 9.34 2.63
C ARG A 75 -3.30 9.96 1.63
N ASP A 76 -3.86 10.50 0.56
CA ASP A 76 -3.11 11.27 -0.41
C ASP A 76 -2.46 12.49 0.25
N GLY A 77 -1.26 12.82 -0.21
CA GLY A 77 -0.54 14.03 0.16
C GLY A 77 -0.41 14.97 -1.03
N GLU A 78 0.20 16.13 -0.80
CA GLU A 78 0.40 17.16 -1.83
C GLU A 78 1.72 16.99 -2.60
N THR A 79 2.61 16.12 -2.12
CA THR A 79 3.95 15.92 -2.70
C THR A 79 3.90 15.15 -4.01
N ARG A 80 4.72 15.58 -4.97
CA ARG A 80 4.86 14.94 -6.28
C ARG A 80 6.31 14.58 -6.57
N ASP A 81 6.50 13.55 -7.40
CA ASP A 81 7.83 13.17 -7.90
C ASP A 81 8.29 14.09 -9.04
N SER A 82 9.51 13.87 -9.53
CA SER A 82 10.09 14.66 -10.63
C SER A 82 9.33 14.54 -11.96
N ASN A 83 8.42 13.57 -12.08
CA ASN A 83 7.56 13.36 -13.24
C ASN A 83 6.13 13.87 -12.99
N ASP A 84 5.95 14.73 -11.97
CA ASP A 84 4.66 15.29 -11.54
C ASP A 84 3.63 14.22 -11.10
N ARG A 85 4.08 13.02 -10.71
CA ARG A 85 3.18 11.97 -10.21
C ARG A 85 3.03 12.06 -8.69
N PRO A 86 1.87 11.72 -8.11
CA PRO A 86 1.70 11.69 -6.66
C PRO A 86 2.75 10.84 -5.96
N GLN A 87 3.29 11.37 -4.86
CA GLN A 87 4.17 10.67 -3.93
C GLN A 87 3.45 10.43 -2.61
N TYR A 88 3.54 9.21 -2.09
CA TYR A 88 2.76 8.79 -0.93
C TYR A 88 3.59 8.78 0.34
N LEU A 89 3.10 9.43 1.40
CA LEU A 89 3.73 9.44 2.72
C LEU A 89 3.21 8.29 3.57
N LEU A 90 4.13 7.48 4.10
CA LEU A 90 3.86 6.47 5.11
C LEU A 90 3.98 7.12 6.50
N ASP A 91 2.84 7.36 7.15
CA ASP A 91 2.76 7.99 8.47
C ASP A 91 1.85 7.21 9.43
N LYS A 92 1.46 7.83 10.55
CA LYS A 92 0.60 7.22 11.58
C LYS A 92 -0.79 6.81 11.08
N ASN A 93 -1.26 7.39 9.98
CA ASN A 93 -2.56 7.12 9.36
C ASN A 93 -2.42 6.20 8.14
N SER A 94 -1.27 5.56 7.97
CA SER A 94 -1.03 4.55 6.95
C SER A 94 -1.21 3.14 7.51
N TRP A 95 -1.81 2.26 6.72
CA TRP A 95 -1.81 0.82 6.96
C TRP A 95 -0.72 0.18 6.09
N ILE A 96 0.16 -0.59 6.73
CA ILE A 96 1.27 -1.29 6.08
C ILE A 96 1.23 -2.73 6.55
N GLU A 97 0.90 -3.64 5.64
CA GLU A 97 0.78 -5.07 5.94
C GLU A 97 1.51 -5.90 4.89
N GLU A 98 2.47 -6.72 5.32
CA GLU A 98 3.17 -7.65 4.42
C GLU A 98 2.22 -8.78 4.02
N LEU A 99 2.09 -9.04 2.72
CA LEU A 99 1.27 -10.12 2.22
C LEU A 99 1.96 -11.46 2.48
N PRO A 100 1.23 -12.49 2.96
CA PRO A 100 1.80 -13.82 3.11
C PRO A 100 2.17 -14.39 1.74
N ASP A 101 3.32 -15.07 1.67
CA ASP A 101 3.67 -15.87 0.49
C ASP A 101 2.56 -16.92 0.24
N SER A 102 2.23 -17.16 -1.03
CA SER A 102 1.37 -18.24 -1.51
C SER A 102 1.59 -19.58 -0.78
N ARG A 103 2.84 -19.93 -0.44
CA ARG A 103 3.18 -21.16 0.30
C ARG A 103 2.67 -21.14 1.73
N ARG A 104 2.69 -19.98 2.40
CA ARG A 104 2.16 -19.81 3.76
C ARG A 104 0.65 -19.97 3.78
N CYS A 105 -0.06 -19.44 2.78
CA CYS A 105 -1.53 -19.58 2.72
C CYS A 105 -2.02 -21.02 2.50
N LYS A 106 -1.16 -21.93 2.03
CA LYS A 106 -1.48 -23.37 1.95
C LYS A 106 -1.46 -24.06 3.32
N ALA A 107 -0.76 -23.51 4.31
CA ALA A 107 -0.69 -24.09 5.64
C ALA A 107 -2.01 -23.82 6.40
N THR A 108 -2.54 -24.85 7.06
CA THR A 108 -3.82 -24.78 7.81
C THR A 108 -3.83 -23.65 8.83
N GLN A 109 -2.69 -23.35 9.46
CA GLN A 109 -2.55 -22.27 10.44
C GLN A 109 -2.91 -20.88 9.88
N TYR A 110 -2.65 -20.61 8.59
CA TYR A 110 -2.86 -19.30 7.96
C TYR A 110 -4.10 -19.23 7.08
N ARG A 111 -4.83 -20.34 6.92
CA ARG A 111 -5.98 -20.43 6.00
C ARG A 111 -7.02 -19.33 6.26
N ASN A 112 -7.39 -19.12 7.52
CA ASN A 112 -8.40 -18.11 7.88
C ASN A 112 -7.89 -16.69 7.65
N THR A 113 -6.64 -16.40 8.03
CA THR A 113 -6.03 -15.08 7.83
C THR A 113 -5.92 -14.72 6.35
N CYS A 114 -5.45 -15.65 5.51
CA CYS A 114 -5.39 -15.43 4.07
C CYS A 114 -6.78 -15.24 3.46
N GLY A 115 -7.77 -16.05 3.87
CA GLY A 115 -9.15 -15.89 3.40
C GLY A 115 -9.78 -14.56 3.82
N GLN A 116 -9.48 -14.05 5.01
CA GLN A 116 -9.93 -12.73 5.46
C GLN A 116 -9.30 -11.59 4.66
N LEU A 117 -7.99 -11.70 4.37
CA LEU A 117 -7.27 -10.74 3.54
C LEU A 117 -7.83 -10.72 2.12
N GLU A 118 -8.01 -11.88 1.48
CA GLU A 118 -8.57 -12.01 0.13
C GLU A 118 -10.02 -11.50 0.05
N SER A 119 -10.84 -11.86 1.04
CA SER A 119 -12.22 -11.35 1.15
C SER A 119 -12.24 -9.83 1.30
N PHE A 120 -11.34 -9.27 2.11
CA PHE A 120 -11.20 -7.83 2.25
C PHE A 120 -10.76 -7.15 0.95
N THR A 121 -9.68 -7.60 0.32
CA THR A 121 -9.15 -6.96 -0.90
C THR A 121 -10.14 -7.04 -2.05
N THR A 122 -10.80 -8.18 -2.22
CA THR A 122 -11.84 -8.37 -3.25
C THR A 122 -13.04 -7.47 -3.01
N SER A 123 -13.60 -7.51 -1.79
CA SER A 123 -14.78 -6.71 -1.46
C SER A 123 -14.48 -5.21 -1.53
N PHE A 124 -13.31 -4.80 -1.05
CA PHE A 124 -12.91 -3.40 -1.04
C PHE A 124 -12.58 -2.88 -2.45
N GLY A 125 -11.89 -3.66 -3.29
CA GLY A 125 -11.59 -3.27 -4.66
C GLY A 125 -12.83 -3.13 -5.55
N ILE A 126 -13.89 -3.92 -5.30
CA ILE A 126 -15.14 -3.87 -6.06
C ILE A 126 -16.07 -2.78 -5.53
N ASN A 127 -16.27 -2.73 -4.21
CA ASN A 127 -17.32 -1.91 -3.60
C ASN A 127 -16.81 -0.57 -3.07
N GLY A 128 -15.50 -0.41 -2.90
CA GLY A 128 -14.90 0.72 -2.20
C GLY A 128 -15.48 0.89 -0.79
N CYS A 129 -15.67 2.13 -0.39
CA CYS A 129 -16.43 2.50 0.82
C CYS A 129 -17.86 2.89 0.46
N ARG A 130 -18.84 2.36 1.19
CA ARG A 130 -20.23 2.82 1.10
C ARG A 130 -20.31 4.27 1.56
N ILE A 131 -21.04 5.09 0.80
CA ILE A 131 -21.39 6.49 1.12
C ILE A 131 -22.36 6.50 2.30
#